data_AF-A0A183HQ51-F1
#
_entry.id   AF-A0A183HQ51-F1
#
_cell.length_a   1.000
_cell.length_b   1.000
_cell.length_c   1.000
_cell.angle_alpha   90.00
_cell.angle_beta   90.00
_cell.angle_gamma   90.00
#
_symmetry.space_group_name_H-M   'P 1'
#
loop_
_entity.id
_entity.type
_entity.pdbx_description
1 polymer ?
#
loop_
_entity_poly.entity_id
_entity_poly.type
_entity_poly.pdbx_seq_one_letter_code
_entity_poly.pdbx_strand_id
1 'polypeptide(L)' 'MQDTIVTIEHGKALYQLCPGAVKPLWIPDVGHNNLENSSMLWRRMRKFINREARPPLQRKDKSEMIDTKK' A
#
# COMPACT_ATOMS: atom_id res chain seq x y z
N MET A 1 -9.37 13.90 -16.70
CA MET A 1 -10.76 13.46 -16.38
C MET A 1 -10.86 13.17 -14.89
N GLN A 2 -11.92 13.58 -14.19
CA GLN A 2 -12.08 13.32 -12.75
C GLN A 2 -13.04 12.14 -12.50
N ASP A 3 -12.92 11.46 -11.36
CA ASP A 3 -13.86 10.40 -10.96
C ASP A 3 -15.24 11.02 -10.67
N THR A 4 -16.25 10.60 -11.43
CA THR A 4 -17.64 11.09 -11.34
C THR A 4 -18.52 10.24 -10.44
N ILE A 5 -18.04 9.07 -9.98
CA ILE A 5 -18.78 8.14 -9.14
C ILE A 5 -18.38 8.35 -7.67
N VAL A 6 -17.08 8.42 -7.41
CA VAL A 6 -16.53 8.62 -6.06
C VAL A 6 -15.52 9.75 -6.10
N THR A 7 -15.86 10.86 -5.45
CA THR A 7 -14.95 12.02 -5.37
C THR A 7 -13.71 11.71 -4.53
N ILE A 8 -12.63 12.45 -4.79
CA ILE A 8 -11.35 12.27 -4.09
C ILE A 8 -11.45 12.58 -2.58
N GLU A 9 -12.44 13.37 -2.17
CA GLU A 9 -12.73 13.75 -0.79
C GLU A 9 -12.97 12.53 0.11
N HIS A 10 -13.62 11.48 -0.41
CA HIS A 10 -13.81 10.23 0.35
C HIS A 10 -12.47 9.57 0.69
N GLY A 11 -11.56 9.51 -0.28
CA GLY A 11 -10.21 8.97 -0.06
C GLY A 11 -9.41 9.81 0.94
N LYS A 12 -9.53 11.14 0.88
CA LYS A 12 -8.89 12.05 1.85
C LYS A 12 -9.41 11.81 3.27
N ALA A 13 -10.72 11.67 3.43
CA ALA A 13 -11.35 11.42 4.72
C ALA A 13 -10.87 10.07 5.32
N LEU A 14 -10.84 9.01 4.52
CA LEU A 14 -10.30 7.71 4.94
C LEU A 14 -8.85 7.80 5.41
N TYR A 15 -8.02 8.56 4.69
CA TYR A 15 -6.62 8.75 5.07
C TYR A 15 -6.48 9.51 6.39
N GLN A 16 -7.33 10.52 6.64
CA GLN A 16 -7.30 11.30 7.89
C GLN A 16 -7.79 10.52 9.11
N LEU A 17 -8.81 9.68 8.94
CA LEU A 17 -9.48 9.00 10.05
C LEU A 17 -8.85 7.65 10.40
N CYS A 18 -8.03 7.06 9.53
CA CYS A 18 -7.49 5.73 9.76
C CYS A 18 -6.22 5.75 10.64
N PRO A 19 -6.20 5.03 11.78
CA PRO A 19 -5.06 5.04 12.71
C PRO A 19 -3.79 4.32 12.19
N GLY A 20 -3.92 3.57 11.10
CA GLY A 20 -2.81 2.88 10.41
C GLY A 20 -2.74 3.25 8.93
N ALA A 21 -3.14 4.48 8.58
CA ALA A 21 -3.28 4.86 7.19
C ALA A 21 -1.93 4.84 6.47
N VAL A 22 -1.88 4.11 5.36
CA VAL A 22 -0.71 4.14 4.48
C VAL A 22 -0.82 5.34 3.54
N LYS A 23 0.32 6.00 3.26
CA LYS A 23 0.37 7.16 2.37
C LYS A 23 -0.31 6.87 1.02
N PRO A 24 -1.40 7.58 0.67
CA PRO A 24 -2.13 7.33 -0.56
C PRO A 24 -1.35 7.82 -1.78
N LEU A 25 -1.73 7.32 -2.96
CA LEU A 25 -1.31 7.84 -4.25
C LEU A 25 -2.52 8.50 -4.92
N TRP A 26 -2.42 9.80 -5.18
CA TRP A 26 -3.39 10.54 -5.98
C TRP A 26 -2.87 10.65 -7.41
N ILE A 27 -3.66 10.21 -8.38
CA ILE A 27 -3.27 10.21 -9.79
C ILE A 27 -4.14 11.26 -10.50
N PRO A 28 -3.54 12.30 -11.10
CA PRO A 28 -4.30 13.29 -11.84
C PRO A 28 -4.89 12.67 -13.11
N ASP A 29 -5.99 13.23 -13.59
CA ASP A 29 -6.65 12.89 -14.85
C ASP A 29 -7.16 11.47 -15.04
N VAL A 30 -7.21 10.72 -13.95
CA VAL A 30 -7.75 9.37 -13.88
C VAL A 30 -9.05 9.39 -13.08
N GLY A 31 -10.08 8.75 -13.62
CA GLY A 31 -11.37 8.50 -13.00
C GLY A 31 -11.57 7.03 -12.65
N HIS A 32 -12.82 6.66 -12.42
CA HIS A 32 -13.18 5.34 -11.87
C HIS A 32 -12.76 4.15 -12.76
N ASN A 33 -12.91 4.30 -14.08
CA ASN A 33 -12.82 3.19 -15.05
C ASN A 33 -11.54 3.20 -15.89
N ASN A 34 -10.51 3.97 -15.49
CA ASN A 34 -9.25 4.03 -16.23
C ASN A 34 -8.02 4.05 -15.31
N LEU A 35 -8.20 3.70 -14.03
CA LEU A 35 -7.15 3.68 -13.03
C LEU A 35 -6.07 2.64 -13.34
N GLU A 36 -6.49 1.49 -13.85
CA GLU A 36 -5.66 0.37 -14.28
C GLU A 36 -4.71 0.72 -15.44
N ASN A 37 -5.05 1.74 -16.23
CA ASN A 37 -4.20 2.21 -17.33
C ASN A 37 -2.98 3.00 -16.83
N SER A 38 -2.97 3.41 -15.55
CA SER A 38 -1.85 4.15 -14.98
C SER A 38 -0.72 3.21 -14.53
N SER A 39 0.45 3.37 -15.14
CA SER A 39 1.68 2.71 -14.67
C SER A 39 2.08 3.13 -13.25
N MET A 40 1.66 4.32 -12.80
CA MET A 40 1.90 4.82 -11.44
C MET A 40 1.17 3.99 -10.39
N LEU A 41 -0.08 3.57 -10.68
CA LEU A 41 -0.87 2.70 -9.81
C LEU A 41 -0.10 1.40 -9.53
N TRP A 42 0.29 0.70 -10.60
CA TRP A 42 0.95 -0.60 -10.47
C TRP A 42 2.30 -0.52 -9.76
N ARG A 43 3.07 0.56 -9.98
CA ARG A 43 4.32 0.80 -9.25
C ARG A 43 4.08 0.99 -7.75
N ARG A 44 3.05 1.76 -7.38
CA ARG A 44 2.66 1.98 -5.98
C ARG A 44 2.14 0.71 -5.30
N MET A 45 1.34 -0.07 -6.01
CA MET A 45 0.82 -1.37 -5.54
C MET A 45 1.95 -2.36 -5.26
N ARG A 46 2.92 -2.48 -6.17
CA ARG A 46 4.11 -3.32 -5.92
C ARG A 46 4.91 -2.87 -4.70
N LYS A 47 5.08 -1.56 -4.52
CA LYS A 47 5.75 -1.01 -3.32
C LYS A 47 4.97 -1.36 -2.05
N PHE A 48 3.65 -1.19 -2.07
CA PHE A 48 2.77 -1.49 -0.95
C PHE A 48 2.93 -2.95 -0.51
N ILE A 49 2.68 -3.88 -1.44
CA ILE A 49 2.68 -5.33 -1.16
C ILE A 49 4.03 -5.81 -0.65
N ASN A 50 5.13 -5.31 -1.21
CA ASN A 50 6.47 -5.82 -0.90
C ASN A 50 7.10 -5.18 0.35
N ARG A 51 6.68 -3.96 0.75
CA ARG A 51 7.38 -3.19 1.78
C ARG A 51 6.51 -2.62 2.89
N GLU A 52 5.23 -2.36 2.63
CA GLU A 52 4.35 -1.63 3.56
C GLU A 52 3.26 -2.54 4.14
N ALA A 53 2.75 -3.51 3.36
CA ALA A 53 1.69 -4.43 3.79
C ALA A 53 2.21 -5.64 4.57
N ARG A 54 3.47 -6.03 4.37
CA ARG A 54 4.06 -7.15 5.09
C ARG A 54 4.51 -6.68 6.47
N PRO A 55 4.20 -7.42 7.55
CA PRO A 55 4.90 -7.23 8.81
C PRO A 55 6.43 -7.30 8.56
N PRO A 56 7.25 -6.59 9.35
CA PRO A 56 8.69 -6.80 9.31
C PRO A 56 8.96 -8.29 9.41
N LEU A 57 9.75 -8.85 8.48
CA LEU A 57 10.23 -10.21 8.64
C LEU A 57 10.92 -10.26 10.01
N GLN A 58 10.34 -10.98 10.96
CA GLN A 58 11.02 -11.27 12.21
C GLN A 58 12.28 -12.01 11.80
N ARG A 59 13.43 -11.34 11.91
CA ARG A 59 14.71 -12.03 11.82
C ARG A 59 14.70 -12.98 13.00
N LYS A 60 14.59 -14.28 12.74
CA LYS A 60 14.94 -15.28 13.76
C LYS A 60 16.38 -14.95 14.14
N ASP A 61 16.57 -14.51 15.38
CA ASP A 61 17.91 -14.28 15.90
C ASP A 61 18.70 -15.59 15.72
N LYS A 62 19.95 -15.46 15.27
CA LYS A 62 20.82 -16.60 14.98
C LYS A 62 21.09 -17.50 16.20
N SER A 63 20.60 -17.12 17.39
CA SER A 63 20.61 -17.92 18.62
C SER A 63 19.72 -19.17 18.54
N GLU A 64 18.65 -19.21 17.74
CA GLU A 64 17.79 -20.40 17.61
C GLU A 64 18.39 -21.50 16.71
N MET A 65 19.40 -21.18 15.87
CA MET A 65 19.94 -22.14 14.89
C MET A 65 21.11 -22.98 15.45
N ILE A 66 21.59 -22.69 16.66
CA ILE A 66 22.67 -23.45 17.31
C ILE A 66 22.18 -24.57 18.24
N ASP A 67 20.89 -24.59 18.60
CA ASP A 67 20.37 -25.54 19.61
C ASP A 67 19.85 -26.86 19.00
N THR A 68 19.63 -26.92 17.68
CA THR A 68 19.08 -28.12 17.01
C THR A 68 20.15 -29.15 16.58
N LYS A 69 21.38 -29.06 17.10
CA LYS A 69 22.48 -29.96 16.71
C LYS A 69 23.19 -30.65 17.89
N LYS A 70 22.50 -30.87 19.01
CA LYS A 70 22.98 -31.74 20.09
C LYS A 70 22.08 -32.95 20.30
#